data_AF-E9G1M9-F1
#
_entry.id   AF-E9G1M9-F1
#
_cell.length_a   1.000
_cell.length_b   1.000
_cell.length_c   1.000
_cell.angle_alpha   90.00
_cell.angle_beta   90.00
_cell.angle_gamma   90.00
#
_symmetry.space_group_name_H-M   'P 1'
#
loop_
_entity.id
_entity.type
_entity.pdbx_description
1 polymer ?
#
loop_
_entity_poly.entity_id
_entity_poly.type
_entity_poly.pdbx_seq_one_letter_code
_entity_poly.pdbx_strand_id
1 'polypeptide(L)'
;MRVLALLSVLILIAVTNVCLAAVSGRGPGGPGGEPPVFDCTGKVGYFADLWKNCEVYYQCLEDGTKLTFGCPSQPQTYFNEAITECVHSYTCPEPQPV
;
A
#
# COMPACT_ATOMS: atom_id res chain seq x y z
N MET A 1 46.35 -15.04 15.39
CA MET A 1 45.03 -15.69 15.60
C MET A 1 44.05 -14.83 16.38
N ARG A 2 44.42 -14.20 17.51
CA ARG A 2 43.52 -13.30 18.28
C ARG A 2 43.07 -12.05 17.51
N VAL A 3 43.96 -11.45 16.71
CA VAL A 3 43.64 -10.24 15.92
C VAL A 3 42.67 -10.51 14.77
N LEU A 4 42.80 -11.65 14.07
CA LEU A 4 41.84 -12.04 13.02
C LEU A 4 40.45 -12.33 13.60
N ALA A 5 40.38 -12.97 14.77
CA ALA A 5 39.11 -13.22 15.46
C ALA A 5 38.42 -11.92 15.89
N LEU A 6 39.19 -10.92 16.36
CA LEU A 6 38.65 -9.60 16.71
C LEU A 6 38.11 -8.88 15.47
N LEU A 7 38.82 -8.92 14.33
CA LEU A 7 38.36 -8.32 13.08
C LEU A 7 37.09 -9.00 12.55
N SER A 8 37.00 -10.33 12.58
CA SER A 8 35.79 -11.05 12.16
C SER A 8 34.58 -10.74 13.04
N VAL A 9 34.78 -10.59 14.35
CA VAL A 9 33.71 -10.22 15.29
C VAL A 9 33.24 -8.79 15.04
N LEU A 10 34.15 -7.85 14.79
CA LEU A 10 33.82 -6.46 14.46
C LEU A 10 33.02 -6.34 13.15
N ILE A 11 33.39 -7.13 12.13
CA ILE A 11 32.66 -7.16 10.84
C ILE A 11 31.24 -7.70 11.05
N LEU A 12 31.07 -8.80 11.80
CA LEU A 12 29.76 -9.35 12.10
C LEU A 12 28.86 -8.36 12.85
N ILE A 13 29.41 -7.67 13.87
CA ILE A 13 28.67 -6.65 14.64
C ILE A 13 28.25 -5.47 13.75
N ALA A 14 29.13 -5.01 12.86
CA ALA A 14 28.82 -3.94 11.91
C ALA A 14 27.71 -4.35 10.93
N VAL A 15 27.78 -5.57 10.38
CA VAL A 15 26.76 -6.10 9.46
C VAL A 15 25.40 -6.26 10.17
N THR A 16 25.38 -6.77 11.41
CA THR A 16 24.13 -6.88 12.17
C THR A 16 23.50 -5.53 12.48
N ASN A 17 24.29 -4.53 12.88
CA ASN A 17 23.76 -3.18 13.16
C ASN A 17 23.22 -2.48 11.90
N VAL A 18 23.86 -2.69 10.75
CA VAL A 18 23.38 -2.17 9.45
C VAL A 18 22.07 -2.84 9.03
N CYS A 19 21.95 -4.16 9.18
CA CYS A 19 20.71 -4.88 8.88
C CYS A 19 19.55 -4.50 9.81
N LEU A 20 19.84 -4.30 11.11
CA LEU A 20 18.85 -3.82 12.09
C LEU A 20 18.36 -2.41 11.76
N ALA A 21 19.22 -1.52 11.28
CA ALA A 21 18.81 -0.19 10.82
C ALA A 21 17.96 -0.22 9.55
N ALA A 22 18.23 -1.15 8.62
CA ALA A 22 17.45 -1.30 7.38
C ALA A 22 16.04 -1.86 7.63
N VAL A 23 15.84 -2.71 8.66
CA VAL A 23 14.52 -3.23 9.05
C VAL A 23 13.70 -2.19 9.84
N SER A 24 14.36 -1.25 10.51
CA SER A 24 13.69 -0.14 11.21
C SER A 24 13.30 1.02 10.29
N GLY A 25 13.65 0.95 9.00
CA GLY A 25 13.20 1.88 7.97
C GLY A 25 11.71 1.68 7.67
N ARG A 26 10.85 2.20 8.57
CA ARG A 26 9.43 2.41 8.27
C ARG A 26 9.34 3.22 6.99
N GLY A 27 8.80 2.59 5.94
CA GLY A 27 8.23 3.31 4.81
C GLY A 27 7.12 4.27 5.28
N PRO A 28 6.53 5.07 4.38
CA PRO A 28 5.51 6.05 4.74
C PRO A 28 4.26 5.33 5.28
N GLY A 29 4.19 5.25 6.60
CA GLY A 29 3.13 4.61 7.38
C GLY A 29 3.34 5.02 8.84
N GLY A 30 2.88 6.24 9.15
CA GLY A 30 2.89 6.78 10.51
C GLY A 30 1.95 5.99 11.45
N PRO A 31 1.79 6.41 12.71
CA PRO A 31 0.92 5.76 13.67
C PRO A 31 -0.55 6.11 13.39
N GLY A 32 -1.08 5.57 12.31
CA GLY A 32 -2.51 5.45 12.01
C GLY A 32 -2.64 4.03 11.46
N GLY A 33 -3.52 3.22 12.03
CA GLY A 33 -3.62 1.79 11.72
C GLY A 33 -3.71 1.50 10.22
N GLU A 34 -3.40 0.26 9.85
CA GLU A 34 -3.61 -0.25 8.49
C GLU A 34 -5.02 0.16 8.00
N PRO A 35 -5.17 0.74 6.79
CA PRO A 35 -6.49 1.00 6.23
C PRO A 35 -7.36 -0.27 6.27
N PRO A 36 -8.68 -0.15 6.51
CA PRO A 36 -9.55 -1.30 6.56
C PRO A 36 -9.48 -2.10 5.24
N VAL A 37 -9.44 -3.42 5.37
CA VAL A 37 -9.34 -4.32 4.21
C VAL A 37 -10.66 -4.31 3.46
N PHE A 38 -10.63 -3.92 2.17
CA PHE A 38 -11.80 -4.00 1.30
C PHE A 38 -12.12 -5.47 0.95
N ASP A 39 -13.34 -5.90 1.27
CA ASP A 39 -13.87 -7.26 1.03
C ASP A 39 -14.80 -7.28 -0.20
N CYS A 40 -14.49 -8.15 -1.16
CA CYS A 40 -15.28 -8.37 -2.37
C CYS A 40 -16.41 -9.41 -2.20
N THR A 41 -16.55 -10.04 -1.03
CA THR A 41 -17.60 -11.04 -0.78
C THR A 41 -18.99 -10.46 -1.05
N GLY A 42 -19.71 -11.05 -2.01
CA GLY A 42 -21.05 -10.59 -2.42
C GLY A 42 -21.06 -9.29 -3.23
N LYS A 43 -19.90 -8.82 -3.71
CA LYS A 43 -19.77 -7.64 -4.56
C LYS A 43 -19.24 -8.05 -5.93
N VAL A 44 -19.80 -7.49 -7.00
CA VAL A 44 -19.33 -7.69 -8.38
C VAL A 44 -19.28 -6.33 -9.06
N GLY A 45 -18.19 -6.04 -9.75
CA GLY A 45 -17.98 -4.76 -10.44
C GLY A 45 -16.74 -4.03 -9.96
N TYR A 46 -16.73 -2.70 -10.15
CA TYR A 46 -15.59 -1.85 -9.84
C TYR A 46 -15.88 -0.93 -8.65
N PHE A 47 -14.94 -0.85 -7.71
CA PHE A 47 -15.09 -0.12 -6.46
C PHE A 47 -13.84 0.73 -6.17
N ALA A 48 -14.01 2.01 -5.86
CA ALA A 48 -12.96 2.92 -5.46
C ALA A 48 -12.46 2.61 -4.04
N ASP A 49 -11.16 2.73 -3.83
CA ASP A 49 -10.61 2.76 -2.48
C ASP A 49 -10.64 4.21 -1.93
N LEU A 50 -11.66 4.50 -1.13
CA LEU A 50 -11.85 5.81 -0.51
C LEU A 50 -10.71 6.17 0.46
N TRP A 51 -10.05 5.19 1.08
CA TRP A 51 -8.91 5.40 1.98
C TRP A 51 -7.61 5.71 1.23
N LYS A 52 -7.59 5.42 -0.07
CA LYS A 52 -6.51 5.79 -1.01
C LYS A 52 -6.92 6.97 -1.88
N ASN A 53 -7.88 7.79 -1.43
CA ASN A 53 -8.35 8.98 -2.15
C ASN A 53 -8.78 8.66 -3.60
N CYS A 54 -9.36 7.48 -3.82
CA CYS A 54 -9.79 6.99 -5.14
C CYS A 54 -8.67 6.87 -6.19
N GLU A 55 -7.39 6.90 -5.78
CA GLU A 55 -6.25 6.69 -6.69
C GLU A 55 -6.08 5.21 -7.06
N VAL A 56 -6.64 4.34 -6.22
CA VAL A 56 -6.69 2.89 -6.38
C VAL A 56 -8.15 2.47 -6.46
N TYR A 57 -8.43 1.46 -7.27
CA TYR A 57 -9.74 0.82 -7.37
C TYR A 57 -9.61 -0.69 -7.47
N TYR A 58 -10.70 -1.38 -7.20
CA TYR A 58 -10.82 -2.83 -7.17
C TYR A 58 -11.79 -3.30 -8.22
N GLN A 59 -11.48 -4.39 -8.91
CA GLN A 59 -12.46 -5.20 -9.60
C GLN A 59 -12.77 -6.41 -8.74
N CYS A 60 -14.03 -6.55 -8.33
CA CYS A 60 -14.53 -7.75 -7.67
C CYS A 60 -15.17 -8.67 -8.70
N LEU A 61 -14.72 -9.92 -8.73
CA LEU A 61 -15.27 -10.99 -9.56
C LEU A 61 -16.33 -11.80 -8.80
N GLU A 62 -17.13 -12.60 -9.52
CA GLU A 62 -18.22 -13.40 -8.93
C GLU A 62 -17.76 -14.41 -7.88
N ASP A 63 -16.52 -14.89 -7.97
CA ASP A 63 -15.91 -15.81 -7.02
C ASP A 63 -15.35 -15.11 -5.76
N GLY A 64 -15.54 -13.79 -5.64
CA GLY A 64 -14.99 -12.97 -4.57
C GLY A 64 -13.53 -12.55 -4.79
N THR A 65 -12.91 -12.93 -5.92
CA THR A 65 -11.55 -12.50 -6.26
C THR A 65 -11.50 -10.98 -6.39
N LYS A 66 -10.52 -10.38 -5.71
CA LYS A 66 -10.22 -8.95 -5.77
C LYS A 66 -9.00 -8.70 -6.65
N LEU A 67 -9.17 -7.95 -7.73
CA LEU A 67 -8.08 -7.41 -8.54
C LEU A 67 -7.89 -5.93 -8.21
N THR A 68 -6.64 -5.48 -8.10
CA THR A 68 -6.30 -4.10 -7.71
C THR A 68 -5.67 -3.36 -8.87
N PHE A 69 -6.13 -2.14 -9.11
CA PHE A 69 -5.68 -1.26 -10.18
C PHE A 69 -5.41 0.15 -9.66
N GLY A 70 -4.51 0.86 -10.33
CA GLY A 70 -4.21 2.26 -10.04
C GLY A 70 -4.59 3.16 -11.20
N CYS A 71 -5.10 4.34 -10.90
CA CYS A 71 -5.26 5.40 -11.88
C CYS A 71 -3.90 6.02 -12.23
N PRO A 72 -3.73 6.56 -13.46
CA PRO A 72 -2.53 7.33 -13.81
C PRO A 72 -2.27 8.48 -12.82
N SER A 73 -1.00 8.63 -12.43
CA SER A 73 -0.54 9.71 -11.55
C SER A 73 0.05 10.92 -12.29
N GLN A 74 0.25 10.81 -13.62
CA GLN A 74 0.78 11.89 -14.47
C GLN A 74 0.05 11.97 -15.82
N PRO A 75 -0.98 12.83 -15.95
CA PRO A 75 -1.53 13.70 -14.90
C PRO A 75 -2.29 12.90 -13.83
N GLN A 76 -2.40 13.45 -12.62
CA GLN A 76 -3.12 12.81 -11.51
C GLN A 76 -4.59 12.57 -11.90
N THR A 77 -5.10 11.36 -11.69
CA THR A 77 -6.50 11.02 -11.94
C THR A 77 -7.07 10.18 -10.80
N TYR A 78 -8.39 10.17 -10.69
CA TYR A 78 -9.13 9.50 -9.61
C TYR A 78 -10.27 8.69 -10.19
N PHE A 79 -10.49 7.49 -9.65
CA PHE A 79 -11.52 6.58 -10.12
C PHE A 79 -12.92 7.08 -9.73
N ASN A 80 -13.78 7.24 -10.72
CA ASN A 80 -15.19 7.57 -10.53
C ASN A 80 -16.04 6.33 -10.79
N GLU A 81 -16.56 5.73 -9.71
CA GLU A 81 -17.39 4.52 -9.77
C GLU A 81 -18.65 4.68 -10.65
N ALA A 82 -19.22 5.89 -10.73
CA ALA A 82 -20.46 6.13 -11.47
C ALA A 82 -20.31 5.98 -12.99
N ILE A 83 -19.10 6.22 -13.51
CA ILE A 83 -18.77 6.08 -14.94
C ILE A 83 -17.69 5.03 -15.20
N THR A 84 -17.16 4.40 -14.14
CA THR A 84 -16.12 3.36 -14.19
C THR A 84 -14.83 3.78 -14.89
N GLU A 85 -14.40 5.03 -14.69
CA GLU A 85 -13.21 5.61 -15.35
C GLU A 85 -12.35 6.47 -14.40
N CYS A 86 -11.05 6.57 -14.70
CA CYS A 86 -10.14 7.50 -14.03
C CYS A 86 -10.23 8.89 -14.67
N VAL A 87 -10.52 9.93 -13.88
CA VAL A 87 -10.72 11.30 -14.37
C VAL A 87 -9.93 12.34 -13.55
N HIS A 88 -9.59 13.47 -14.16
CA HIS A 88 -8.66 14.46 -13.58
C HIS A 88 -9.28 15.37 -12.49
N SER A 89 -10.58 15.67 -12.59
CA SER A 89 -11.28 16.65 -11.73
C SER A 89 -12.38 16.02 -10.89
N TYR A 90 -12.13 14.83 -10.34
CA TYR A 90 -13.07 14.15 -9.46
C TYR A 90 -12.69 14.32 -8.00
N THR A 91 -13.68 14.61 -7.17
CA THR A 91 -13.52 14.70 -5.72
C THR A 91 -13.92 13.36 -5.12
N CYS A 92 -12.95 12.64 -4.57
CA CYS A 92 -13.20 11.36 -3.91
C CYS A 92 -14.11 11.58 -2.68
N PRO A 93 -15.18 10.79 -2.51
CA PRO A 93 -16.00 10.82 -1.30
C PRO A 93 -15.20 10.42 -0.05
N GLU A 94 -15.56 10.98 1.10
CA GLU A 94 -14.96 10.58 2.38
C GLU A 94 -15.34 9.13 2.72
N PRO A 95 -14.40 8.28 3.17
CA PRO A 95 -14.70 6.93 3.63
C PRO A 95 -15.64 6.94 4.84
N GLN A 96 -16.59 5.99 4.86
CA GLN A 96 -17.42 5.78 6.05
C GLN A 96 -16.59 5.07 7.14
N PRO A 97 -16.71 5.48 8.42
CA PRO A 97 -16.11 4.74 9.53
C PRO A 97 -16.67 3.32 9.60
N VAL A 98 -15.78 2.34 9.75
CA VAL A 98 -16.11 0.93 9.99
C VAL A 98 -16.50 0.67 11.44
#